data_AF-A0A961CD14-F1
#
_entry.id   AF-A0A961CD14-F1
#
_cell.length_a   1.000
_cell.length_b   1.000
_cell.length_c   1.000
_cell.angle_alpha   90.00
_cell.angle_beta   90.00
_cell.angle_gamma   90.00
#
_symmetry.space_group_name_H-M   'P 1'
#
loop_
_entity.id
_entity.type
_entity.pdbx_description
1 polymer ?
#
loop_
_entity_poly.entity_id
_entity_poly.type
_entity_poly.pdbx_seq_one_letter_code
_entity_poly.pdbx_strand_id
1 'polypeptide(L)'
;MSPAPETVTAAEEAAALAAVPRGLLIDGEWHQAGSGATFVVDDPATGASLMEVADAGPDEATAALDAACAAGPGWAATPPR
;
A
#
# COMPACT_ATOMS: atom_id res chain seq x y z
N MET A 1 -28.17 -24.40 0.65
CA MET A 1 -28.30 -23.18 1.46
C MET A 1 -26.90 -22.68 1.71
N SER A 2 -26.41 -21.70 0.94
CA SER A 2 -25.13 -21.05 1.25
C SER A 2 -25.29 -20.33 2.59
N PRO A 3 -24.33 -20.43 3.53
CA PRO A 3 -24.35 -19.55 4.69
C PRO A 3 -24.25 -18.09 4.21
N ALA A 4 -24.97 -17.19 4.86
CA ALA A 4 -24.83 -15.75 4.63
C ALA A 4 -23.37 -15.34 4.89
N PRO A 5 -22.82 -14.35 4.17
CA PRO A 5 -21.49 -13.86 4.47
C PRO A 5 -21.44 -13.37 5.92
N GLU A 6 -20.41 -13.78 6.67
CA GLU A 6 -20.18 -13.28 8.02
C GLU A 6 -19.90 -11.77 7.94
N THR A 7 -20.68 -10.98 8.66
CA THR A 7 -20.53 -9.52 8.69
C THR A 7 -19.30 -9.14 9.50
N VAL A 8 -18.37 -8.40 8.90
CA VAL A 8 -17.22 -7.80 9.61
C VAL A 8 -17.72 -6.70 10.55
N THR A 9 -17.22 -6.68 11.79
CA THR A 9 -17.53 -5.62 12.75
C THR A 9 -16.61 -4.41 12.55
N ALA A 10 -17.06 -3.22 12.95
CA ALA A 10 -16.26 -2.00 12.88
C ALA A 10 -14.93 -2.10 13.66
N ALA A 11 -14.88 -2.88 14.73
CA ALA A 11 -13.66 -3.09 15.52
C ALA A 11 -12.64 -3.95 14.76
N GLU A 12 -13.10 -4.99 14.07
CA GLU A 12 -12.26 -5.85 13.23
C GLU A 12 -11.74 -5.07 12.01
N GLU A 13 -12.58 -4.25 11.40
CA GLU A 13 -12.20 -3.34 10.33
C GLU A 13 -11.12 -2.36 10.77
N ALA A 14 -11.33 -1.67 11.90
CA ALA A 14 -10.34 -0.73 12.45
C ALA A 14 -9.01 -1.42 12.77
N ALA A 15 -9.05 -2.64 13.32
CA ALA A 15 -7.85 -3.44 13.60
C ALA A 15 -7.10 -3.82 12.32
N ALA A 16 -7.83 -4.21 11.27
CA ALA A 16 -7.25 -4.49 9.96
C ALA A 16 -6.55 -3.25 9.37
N LEU A 17 -7.22 -2.10 9.36
CA LEU A 17 -6.65 -0.83 8.85
C LEU A 17 -5.44 -0.34 9.66
N ALA A 18 -5.39 -0.63 10.96
CA ALA A 18 -4.24 -0.31 11.81
C ALA A 18 -3.01 -1.19 11.51
N ALA A 19 -3.21 -2.41 11.01
CA ALA A 19 -2.14 -3.37 10.77
C ALA A 19 -1.43 -3.17 9.41
N VAL A 20 -2.04 -2.46 8.46
CA VAL A 20 -1.47 -2.25 7.12
C VAL A 20 -0.54 -1.03 7.11
N PRO A 21 0.71 -1.16 6.61
CA PRO A 21 1.60 -0.03 6.42
C PRO A 21 1.01 1.01 5.45
N ARG A 22 1.30 2.29 5.70
CA ARG A 22 0.70 3.44 4.98
C ARG A 22 1.70 4.21 4.14
N GLY A 23 2.95 3.74 4.14
CA GLY A 23 4.06 4.35 3.45
C GLY A 23 4.22 3.83 2.02
N LEU A 24 5.35 4.18 1.42
CA LEU A 24 5.80 3.73 0.12
C LEU A 24 6.75 2.55 0.31
N LEU A 25 6.49 1.42 -0.32
CA LEU A 25 7.42 0.29 -0.31
C LEU A 25 8.41 0.46 -1.48
N ILE A 26 9.66 0.83 -1.18
CA ILE A 26 10.72 1.07 -2.16
C ILE A 26 11.94 0.25 -1.74
N ASP A 27 12.50 -0.51 -2.67
CA ASP A 27 13.65 -1.39 -2.44
C ASP A 27 13.52 -2.35 -1.23
N GLY A 28 12.29 -2.80 -0.96
CA GLY A 28 11.99 -3.71 0.14
C GLY A 28 11.79 -3.05 1.51
N GLU A 29 11.87 -1.72 1.59
CA GLU A 29 11.69 -0.96 2.82
C GLU A 29 10.48 0.00 2.75
N TRP A 30 9.84 0.23 3.89
CA TRP A 30 8.71 1.17 3.98
C TRP A 30 9.22 2.58 4.30
N HIS A 31 8.90 3.53 3.44
CA HIS A 31 9.27 4.94 3.55
C HIS A 31 8.04 5.83 3.71
N GLN A 32 8.21 7.02 4.27
CA GLN A 32 7.26 8.12 4.07
C GLN A 32 7.67 8.90 2.80
N ALA A 33 6.76 9.70 2.25
CA ALA A 33 7.14 10.67 1.22
C ALA A 33 8.19 11.63 1.80
N GLY A 34 9.24 11.96 1.05
CA GLY A 34 10.29 12.89 1.49
C GLY A 34 9.75 14.29 1.79
N SER A 35 8.67 14.69 1.13
CA SER A 35 7.92 15.92 1.40
C SER A 35 7.06 15.86 2.68
N GLY A 36 6.82 14.67 3.22
CA GLY A 36 5.83 14.41 4.27
C GLY A 36 4.38 14.46 3.80
N ALA A 37 4.12 14.59 2.49
CA ALA A 37 2.77 14.67 1.96
C ALA A 37 2.00 13.35 2.11
N THR A 38 0.70 13.47 2.36
CA THR A 38 -0.27 12.36 2.43
C THR A 38 -1.54 12.74 1.68
N PHE A 39 -2.32 11.74 1.27
CA PHE A 39 -3.68 11.94 0.78
C PHE A 39 -4.66 10.99 1.46
N VAL A 40 -5.93 11.41 1.51
CA VAL A 40 -7.01 10.67 2.16
C VAL A 40 -7.54 9.58 1.24
N VAL A 41 -7.75 8.39 1.81
CA VAL A 41 -8.51 7.30 1.19
C VAL A 41 -9.88 7.25 1.85
N ASP A 42 -10.94 7.34 1.04
CA ASP A 42 -12.32 7.31 1.50
C ASP A 42 -12.96 5.92 1.32
N ASP A 43 -13.89 5.59 2.20
CA ASP A 43 -14.76 4.42 2.12
C ASP A 43 -15.81 4.63 1.02
N PRO A 44 -15.85 3.83 -0.06
CA PRO A 44 -16.83 4.00 -1.12
C PRO A 44 -18.28 3.69 -0.69
N ALA A 45 -18.50 2.99 0.43
CA ALA A 45 -19.83 2.67 0.92
C ALA A 45 -20.46 3.81 1.73
N THR A 46 -19.65 4.61 2.43
CA THR A 46 -20.13 5.65 3.35
C THR A 46 -19.65 7.06 2.99
N GLY A 47 -18.60 7.18 2.18
CA GLY A 47 -17.90 8.43 1.90
C GLY A 47 -17.07 8.96 3.08
N ALA A 48 -16.90 8.17 4.14
CA ALA A 48 -16.09 8.56 5.29
C ALA A 48 -14.60 8.27 5.03
N SER A 49 -13.70 9.04 5.64
CA SER A 49 -12.26 8.78 5.55
C SER A 49 -11.88 7.48 6.28
N LEU A 50 -11.16 6.60 5.58
CA LEU A 50 -10.57 5.39 6.13
C LEU A 50 -9.22 5.68 6.80
N MET A 51 -8.34 6.35 6.05
CA MET A 51 -6.97 6.65 6.49
C MET A 51 -6.27 7.64 5.54
N GLU A 52 -5.10 8.09 5.95
CA GLU A 52 -4.15 8.80 5.09
C GLU A 52 -2.98 7.86 4.72
N VAL A 53 -2.54 7.95 3.46
CA VAL A 53 -1.38 7.23 2.92
C VAL A 53 -0.37 8.21 2.32
N ALA A 54 0.90 7.82 2.28
CA ALA A 54 1.97 8.66 1.73
C ALA A 54 1.71 9.05 0.27
N ASP A 55 1.90 10.33 -0.04
CA ASP A 55 1.75 10.90 -1.38
C ASP A 55 3.13 11.02 -2.05
N ALA A 56 3.44 10.08 -2.94
CA ALA A 56 4.75 9.98 -3.57
C ALA A 56 5.01 11.12 -4.55
N GLY A 57 6.19 11.73 -4.47
CA GLY A 57 6.67 12.71 -5.42
C GLY A 57 7.54 12.12 -6.53
N PRO A 58 8.08 12.98 -7.41
CA PRO A 58 9.02 12.57 -8.46
C PRO A 58 10.26 11.85 -7.92
N ASP A 59 10.78 12.28 -6.76
CA ASP A 59 12.00 11.70 -6.19
C ASP A 59 11.77 10.24 -5.75
N GLU A 60 10.64 9.95 -5.09
CA GLU A 60 10.27 8.57 -4.75
C GLU A 60 9.97 7.72 -5.99
N ALA A 61 9.37 8.32 -7.02
CA ALA A 61 9.13 7.63 -8.29
C ALA A 61 10.46 7.24 -8.98
N THR A 62 11.46 8.12 -8.97
CA THR A 62 12.80 7.82 -9.47
C THR A 62 13.47 6.73 -8.63
N ALA A 63 13.44 6.83 -7.30
CA ALA A 63 14.02 5.82 -6.42
C ALA A 63 13.38 4.42 -6.61
N ALA A 64 12.05 4.37 -6.77
CA ALA A 64 11.33 3.14 -7.05
C ALA A 64 11.71 2.54 -8.41
N LEU A 65 11.86 3.39 -9.44
CA LEU A 65 12.29 2.93 -10.77
C LEU A 65 13.73 2.41 -10.73
N ASP A 66 14.64 3.10 -10.06
CA ASP A 66 16.04 2.69 -9.93
C ASP A 66 16.14 1.32 -9.23
N ALA A 67 15.40 1.13 -8.13
CA ALA A 67 15.33 -0.16 -7.43
C ALA A 67 14.77 -1.27 -8.32
N ALA A 68 13.69 -0.99 -9.07
CA ALA A 68 13.12 -1.95 -10.02
C ALA A 68 14.09 -2.31 -11.16
N CYS A 69 14.81 -1.32 -11.71
CA CYS A 69 15.83 -1.54 -12.72
C CYS A 69 17.01 -2.38 -12.19
N ALA A 70 17.44 -2.15 -10.95
CA ALA A 70 18.49 -2.93 -10.32
C ALA A 70 18.07 -4.39 -10.06
N ALA A 71 16.83 -4.62 -9.61
CA ALA A 71 16.29 -5.95 -9.37
C ALA A 71 15.93 -6.71 -10.66
N GLY A 72 15.64 -5.98 -11.73
CA GLY A 72 15.13 -6.50 -13.00
C GLY A 72 15.90 -7.69 -13.58
N PRO A 73 17.24 -7.63 -13.74
CA PRO A 73 18.03 -8.75 -14.26
C PRO A 73 17.90 -10.03 -13.42
N GLY A 74 17.95 -9.90 -12.10
CA GLY A 74 17.81 -11.04 -11.18
C GLY A 74 16.42 -11.64 -11.24
N TRP A 75 15.38 -10.80 -11.28
CA TRP A 75 14.00 -11.24 -11.43
C TRP A 75 13.77 -11.95 -12.77
N ALA A 76 14.27 -11.39 -13.88
CA ALA A 76 14.14 -11.94 -15.22
C ALA A 76 14.80 -13.32 -15.37
N ALA A 77 15.84 -13.61 -14.58
CA ALA A 77 16.49 -14.91 -14.54
C ALA A 77 15.71 -15.97 -13.73
N THR A 78 14.65 -15.58 -13.00
CA THR A 78 13.83 -16.50 -12.21
C THR A 78 13.14 -17.51 -13.15
N PRO A 79 13.29 -18.83 -12.93
CA PRO A 79 12.65 -19.82 -13.78
C PRO A 79 11.12 -19.64 -13.84
N PRO A 80 10.51 -19.63 -15.05
CA PRO A 80 9.07 -19.76 -15.16
C PRO A 80 8.72 -21.17 -14.69
N ARG A 81 7.81 -21.29 -13.73
CA ARG A 81 7.45 -22.58 -13.13
C ARG A 81 7.09 -23.66 -14.14
#